data_AF-A0A976MB22-F1
#
_entry.id   AF-A0A976MB22-F1
#
_cell.length_a   1.000
_cell.length_b   1.000
_cell.length_c   1.000
_cell.angle_alpha   90.00
_cell.angle_beta   90.00
_cell.angle_gamma   90.00
#
_symmetry.space_group_name_H-M   'P 1'
#
loop_
_entity.id
_entity.type
_entity.pdbx_description
1 polymer ?
#
loop_
_entity_poly.entity_id
_entity_poly.type
_entity_poly.pdbx_seq_one_letter_code
_entity_poly.pdbx_strand_id
1 'polypeptide(L)'
;MAKFRIFYRKLKRIKYLSDLVKRPPAVAELDKLWGFSPEDNFKKKTKKSTKHKENKVSKDPLKFFDKKPVESEDEQVDSVSFKPVDEQKEEDTDYKYVNEKEFFKESVKDLRKLVYPHLDPITKRHFDEIKLVALGGKVAHNRKMPYKEFQQRQKALKRHLNKNKKLEGELGVRFTLDTKGGSRFAELQKRKESREKRKSKPLFSDKDRDGIYRIKL
;
A
#
# COMPACT_ATOMS: atom_id res chain seq x y z
N MET A 1 3.56 -27.00 10.20
CA MET A 1 2.18 -26.50 9.98
C MET A 1 2.02 -24.98 10.18
N ALA A 2 2.44 -24.39 11.31
CA ALA A 2 2.16 -22.97 11.60
C ALA A 2 2.74 -21.94 10.60
N LYS A 3 3.96 -22.16 10.08
CA LYS A 3 4.60 -21.26 9.10
C LYS A 3 3.81 -21.16 7.78
N PHE A 4 3.25 -22.28 7.30
CA PHE A 4 2.42 -22.31 6.11
C PHE A 4 1.09 -21.57 6.29
N ARG A 5 0.43 -21.73 7.45
CA ARG A 5 -0.78 -20.97 7.80
C ARG A 5 -0.54 -19.46 7.80
N ILE A 6 0.60 -19.00 8.34
CA ILE A 6 0.97 -17.58 8.35
C ILE A 6 1.20 -17.08 6.92
N PHE A 7 1.90 -17.86 6.09
CA PHE A 7 2.17 -17.50 4.70
C PHE A 7 0.87 -17.42 3.87
N TYR A 8 -0.02 -18.41 4.03
CA TYR A 8 -1.31 -18.45 3.35
C TYR A 8 -2.20 -17.25 3.73
N ARG A 9 -2.23 -16.87 5.01
CA ARG A 9 -2.93 -15.65 5.46
C ARG A 9 -2.39 -14.39 4.79
N LYS A 10 -1.06 -14.23 4.66
CA LYS A 10 -0.45 -13.08 3.98
C LYS A 10 -0.82 -13.00 2.50
N LEU A 11 -0.79 -14.13 1.80
CA LEU A 11 -1.20 -14.19 0.40
C LEU A 11 -2.70 -13.89 0.22
N LYS A 12 -3.57 -14.42 1.09
CA LYS A 12 -5.02 -14.15 1.07
C LYS A 12 -5.31 -12.66 1.27
N ARG A 13 -4.54 -11.98 2.14
CA ARG A 13 -4.63 -10.52 2.34
C ARG A 13 -4.25 -9.71 1.11
N ILE A 14 -3.12 -10.05 0.47
CA ILE A 14 -2.65 -9.36 -0.74
C ILE A 14 -3.67 -9.55 -1.87
N LYS A 15 -4.21 -10.77 -2.03
CA LYS A 15 -5.25 -11.08 -3.01
C LYS A 15 -6.53 -10.26 -2.77
N TYR A 16 -6.98 -10.15 -1.52
CA TYR A 16 -8.14 -9.34 -1.19
C TYR A 16 -7.95 -7.85 -1.56
N LEU A 17 -6.78 -7.28 -1.29
CA LEU A 17 -6.49 -5.90 -1.67
C LEU A 17 -6.41 -5.69 -3.18
N SER A 18 -5.84 -6.65 -3.93
CA SER A 18 -5.84 -6.55 -5.39
C SER A 18 -7.25 -6.57 -5.97
N ASP A 19 -8.17 -7.31 -5.35
CA ASP A 19 -9.56 -7.40 -5.78
C ASP A 19 -10.34 -6.09 -5.49
N LEU A 20 -9.94 -5.32 -4.48
CA LEU A 20 -10.55 -4.02 -4.15
C LEU A 20 -10.11 -2.88 -5.08
N VAL A 21 -8.92 -2.97 -5.67
CA VAL A 21 -8.40 -1.95 -6.59
C VAL A 21 -9.06 -2.16 -7.96
N LYS A 22 -9.97 -1.28 -8.34
CA LYS A 22 -10.51 -1.25 -9.71
C LYS A 22 -9.35 -1.09 -10.70
N ARG A 23 -9.12 -2.10 -11.54
CA ARG A 23 -8.10 -2.01 -12.59
C ARG A 23 -8.52 -0.93 -13.59
N PRO A 24 -7.67 0.06 -13.91
CA PRO A 24 -7.98 1.04 -14.93
C PRO A 24 -8.05 0.34 -16.31
N PRO A 25 -8.87 0.84 -17.25
CA PRO A 25 -9.09 0.20 -18.55
C PRO A 25 -7.79 0.02 -19.35
N ALA A 26 -6.84 0.95 -19.22
CA ALA A 26 -5.52 0.85 -19.85
C ALA A 26 -4.71 -0.38 -19.40
N VAL A 27 -4.88 -0.85 -18.15
CA VAL A 27 -4.20 -2.06 -17.66
C VAL A 27 -4.83 -3.31 -18.28
N ALA A 28 -6.14 -3.30 -18.54
CA ALA A 28 -6.80 -4.41 -19.23
C ALA A 28 -6.38 -4.50 -20.71
N GLU A 29 -6.09 -3.38 -21.37
CA GLU A 29 -5.52 -3.35 -22.73
C GLU A 29 -4.07 -3.86 -22.75
N LEU A 30 -3.28 -3.51 -21.74
CA LEU A 30 -1.93 -4.05 -21.58
C LEU A 30 -1.96 -5.55 -21.28
N ASP A 31 -2.83 -6.01 -20.37
CA ASP A 31 -2.98 -7.43 -20.06
C ASP A 31 -3.33 -8.25 -21.32
N LYS A 32 -4.20 -7.73 -22.20
CA LYS A 32 -4.48 -8.33 -23.52
C LYS A 32 -3.24 -8.39 -24.42
N LEU A 33 -2.44 -7.32 -24.46
CA LEU A 33 -1.19 -7.27 -25.24
C LEU A 33 -0.18 -8.33 -24.77
N TRP A 34 -0.15 -8.61 -23.47
CA TRP A 34 0.72 -9.63 -22.86
C TRP A 34 0.09 -11.03 -22.80
N GLY A 35 -1.09 -11.23 -23.39
CA GLY A 35 -1.77 -12.53 -23.46
C GLY A 35 -2.44 -12.98 -22.17
N PHE A 36 -2.62 -12.09 -21.18
CA PHE A 36 -3.41 -12.38 -20.00
C PHE A 36 -4.91 -12.25 -20.34
N SER A 37 -5.68 -13.28 -20.02
CA SER A 37 -7.14 -13.23 -20.16
C SER A 37 -7.69 -12.10 -19.29
N PRO A 38 -8.51 -11.19 -19.82
CA PRO A 38 -9.21 -10.21 -19.00
C PRO A 38 -10.08 -10.98 -18.00
N GLU A 39 -9.71 -10.97 -16.73
CA GLU A 39 -10.62 -11.43 -15.67
C GLU A 39 -11.80 -10.45 -15.65
N ASP A 40 -12.96 -10.90 -16.13
CA ASP A 40 -14.21 -10.15 -16.07
C ASP A 40 -14.51 -9.81 -14.62
N ASN A 41 -14.24 -8.56 -14.25
CA ASN A 41 -14.55 -7.99 -12.95
C ASN A 41 -16.07 -7.77 -12.79
N PHE A 42 -16.87 -8.83 -12.89
CA PHE A 42 -18.27 -8.84 -12.46
C PHE A 42 -18.64 -10.23 -11.97
N LYS A 43 -18.26 -10.56 -10.73
CA LYS A 43 -19.01 -11.57 -9.96
C LYS A 43 -20.43 -11.02 -9.76
N LYS A 44 -21.35 -11.39 -10.66
CA LYS A 44 -22.80 -11.20 -10.48
C LYS A 44 -23.17 -11.83 -9.14
N LYS A 45 -23.66 -11.02 -8.19
CA LYS A 45 -24.25 -11.53 -6.96
C LYS A 45 -25.50 -12.33 -7.32
N THR A 46 -25.41 -13.65 -7.35
CA THR A 46 -26.60 -14.50 -7.27
C THR A 46 -27.07 -14.47 -5.81
N LYS A 47 -28.10 -13.66 -5.53
CA LYS A 47 -28.86 -13.79 -4.29
C LYS A 47 -29.50 -15.19 -4.31
N LYS A 48 -29.01 -16.12 -3.49
CA LYS A 48 -29.78 -17.31 -3.15
C LYS A 48 -30.89 -16.87 -2.20
N SER A 49 -32.14 -17.09 -2.59
CA SER A 49 -33.27 -17.04 -1.67
C SER A 49 -33.23 -18.29 -0.80
N THR A 50 -33.09 -18.09 0.51
CA THR A 50 -33.41 -19.13 1.48
C THR A 50 -34.53 -18.61 2.36
N LYS A 51 -35.65 -19.32 2.23
CA LYS A 51 -36.96 -19.08 2.83
C LYS A 51 -36.82 -18.93 4.35
N HIS A 52 -37.57 -17.98 4.90
CA HIS A 52 -37.89 -17.94 6.32
C HIS A 52 -38.49 -19.28 6.75
N LYS A 53 -37.86 -19.97 7.70
CA LYS A 53 -38.56 -20.86 8.63
C LYS A 53 -38.77 -20.05 9.90
N GLU A 54 -39.98 -19.57 10.10
CA GLU A 54 -40.44 -19.18 11.42
C GLU A 54 -40.43 -20.43 12.30
N ASN A 55 -39.82 -20.34 13.49
CA ASN A 55 -40.20 -21.18 14.63
C ASN A 55 -39.75 -20.50 15.94
N LYS A 56 -40.73 -19.82 16.53
CA LYS A 56 -41.05 -19.65 17.96
C LYS A 56 -39.88 -19.56 18.96
N VAL A 57 -39.76 -18.35 19.49
CA VAL A 57 -39.13 -18.02 20.77
C VAL A 57 -39.81 -18.82 21.90
N SER A 58 -39.06 -19.59 22.67
CA SER A 58 -39.35 -19.84 24.08
C SER A 58 -38.22 -19.22 24.91
N LYS A 59 -38.60 -18.32 25.82
CA LYS A 59 -37.73 -17.70 26.81
C LYS A 59 -37.73 -18.64 28.02
N ASP A 60 -36.58 -19.12 28.45
CA ASP A 60 -36.36 -19.59 29.83
C ASP A 60 -34.88 -19.48 30.22
N PRO A 61 -34.50 -18.54 31.12
CA PRO A 61 -33.12 -18.27 31.50
C PRO A 61 -32.73 -18.96 32.82
N LEU A 62 -32.85 -20.30 32.92
CA LEU A 62 -32.62 -21.02 34.19
C LEU A 62 -31.90 -22.38 34.07
N LYS A 63 -31.14 -22.63 33.00
CA LYS A 63 -30.18 -23.76 32.94
C LYS A 63 -28.75 -23.32 33.19
N PHE A 64 -28.58 -22.51 34.23
CA PHE A 64 -27.32 -22.13 34.83
C PHE A 64 -27.35 -22.78 36.22
N PHE A 65 -26.40 -23.67 36.51
CA PHE A 65 -26.21 -24.42 37.77
C PHE A 65 -27.02 -25.71 37.95
N ASP A 66 -26.36 -26.83 37.63
CA ASP A 66 -26.35 -28.12 38.37
C ASP A 66 -25.68 -29.17 37.46
N LYS A 67 -24.69 -30.02 37.79
CA LYS A 67 -23.85 -30.33 38.95
C LYS A 67 -22.58 -31.06 38.41
N LYS A 68 -21.53 -31.13 39.24
CA LYS A 68 -20.17 -31.68 38.98
C LYS A 68 -20.10 -33.24 38.97
N PRO A 69 -18.91 -33.87 39.18
CA PRO A 69 -18.01 -34.46 38.20
C PRO A 69 -18.05 -36.01 38.23
N VAL A 70 -17.49 -36.69 37.23
CA VAL A 70 -17.23 -38.14 37.32
C VAL A 70 -15.77 -38.38 36.93
N GLU A 71 -14.97 -38.75 37.93
CA GLU A 71 -13.71 -39.47 37.77
C GLU A 71 -14.03 -40.94 37.54
N SER A 72 -13.40 -41.58 36.55
CA SER A 72 -12.83 -42.94 36.68
C SER A 72 -12.16 -43.36 35.37
N GLU A 73 -10.86 -43.63 35.53
CA GLU A 73 -10.13 -44.81 35.03
C GLU A 73 -9.64 -44.87 33.58
N ASP A 74 -8.36 -45.25 33.55
CA ASP A 74 -7.49 -45.53 32.43
C ASP A 74 -7.97 -46.74 31.63
N GLU A 75 -7.78 -46.72 30.31
CA GLU A 75 -7.22 -47.85 29.56
C GLU A 75 -6.78 -47.36 28.17
N GLN A 76 -5.51 -47.63 27.85
CA GLN A 76 -4.92 -47.43 26.54
C GLN A 76 -5.07 -48.71 25.69
N VAL A 77 -4.95 -48.54 24.37
CA VAL A 77 -4.61 -49.55 23.33
C VAL A 77 -5.83 -50.40 22.89
N ASP A 78 -6.28 -50.50 21.63
CA ASP A 78 -5.73 -50.26 20.30
C ASP A 78 -6.87 -50.25 19.25
N SER A 79 -6.60 -49.65 18.09
CA SER A 79 -7.05 -50.02 16.73
C SER A 79 -7.51 -48.84 15.88
N VAL A 80 -6.81 -48.71 14.76
CA VAL A 80 -6.99 -47.76 13.68
C VAL A 80 -8.40 -47.85 13.13
N SER A 81 -9.21 -46.82 13.40
CA SER A 81 -10.34 -46.46 12.54
C SER A 81 -10.18 -45.02 12.09
N PHE A 82 -9.82 -44.84 10.83
CA PHE A 82 -9.88 -43.57 10.14
C PHE A 82 -11.33 -43.07 10.15
N LYS A 83 -11.68 -42.27 11.15
CA LYS A 83 -12.77 -41.31 11.00
C LYS A 83 -12.24 -40.22 10.05
N PRO A 84 -12.93 -39.88 8.95
CA PRO A 84 -12.53 -38.73 8.17
C PRO A 84 -12.59 -37.54 9.12
N VAL A 85 -11.41 -36.99 9.43
CA VAL A 85 -11.27 -35.74 10.16
C VAL A 85 -12.22 -34.78 9.48
N ASP A 86 -13.23 -34.33 10.23
CA ASP A 86 -14.15 -33.30 9.81
C ASP A 86 -13.33 -32.26 9.06
N GLU A 87 -13.62 -32.12 7.76
CA GLU A 87 -13.25 -30.93 7.03
C GLU A 87 -13.90 -29.79 7.81
N GLN A 88 -13.12 -29.24 8.75
CA GLN A 88 -13.32 -27.91 9.26
C GLN A 88 -13.28 -27.06 8.01
N LYS A 89 -14.46 -26.86 7.41
CA LYS A 89 -14.76 -25.74 6.54
C LYS A 89 -14.29 -24.56 7.35
N GLU A 90 -13.06 -24.14 7.10
CA GLU A 90 -12.51 -22.91 7.67
C GLU A 90 -13.54 -21.88 7.24
N GLU A 91 -14.37 -21.47 8.20
CA GLU A 91 -15.38 -20.47 7.97
C GLU A 91 -14.65 -19.34 7.27
N ASP A 92 -15.09 -19.03 6.06
CA ASP A 92 -14.71 -17.83 5.34
C ASP A 92 -15.24 -16.66 6.17
N THR A 93 -14.63 -16.42 7.33
CA THR A 93 -14.79 -15.21 8.07
C THR A 93 -14.18 -14.16 7.16
N ASP A 94 -15.06 -13.49 6.42
CA ASP A 94 -14.79 -12.21 5.81
C ASP A 94 -14.03 -11.39 6.84
N TYR A 95 -12.72 -11.25 6.63
CA TYR A 95 -11.85 -10.46 7.48
C TYR A 95 -12.25 -8.99 7.29
N LYS A 96 -13.33 -8.56 7.93
CA LYS A 96 -13.65 -7.16 8.11
C LYS A 96 -12.58 -6.58 9.01
N TYR A 97 -11.50 -6.09 8.41
CA TYR A 97 -10.47 -5.37 9.14
C TYR A 97 -11.11 -4.14 9.78
N VAL A 98 -11.13 -4.12 11.11
CA VAL A 98 -11.69 -3.02 11.93
C VAL A 98 -10.89 -1.72 11.73
N ASN A 99 -9.66 -1.82 11.19
CA ASN A 99 -8.77 -0.68 10.98
C ASN A 99 -8.06 -0.77 9.62
N GLU A 100 -8.67 -0.18 8.59
CA GLU A 100 -8.19 -0.20 7.19
C GLU A 100 -6.74 0.30 7.05
N LYS A 101 -6.35 1.29 7.87
CA LYS A 101 -5.00 1.87 7.86
C LYS A 101 -3.93 0.89 8.32
N GLU A 102 -4.21 0.11 9.36
CA GLU A 102 -3.28 -0.90 9.87
C GLU A 102 -3.16 -2.06 8.89
N PHE A 103 -4.29 -2.49 8.34
CA PHE A 103 -4.33 -3.52 7.31
C PHE A 103 -3.52 -3.15 6.07
N PHE A 104 -3.65 -1.91 5.59
CA PHE A 104 -2.85 -1.40 4.49
C PHE A 104 -1.35 -1.41 4.82
N LYS A 105 -0.97 -0.90 6.00
CA LYS A 105 0.44 -0.90 6.45
C LYS A 105 1.01 -2.31 6.53
N GLU A 106 0.27 -3.27 7.07
CA GLU A 106 0.67 -4.67 7.15
C GLU A 106 0.84 -5.29 5.75
N SER A 107 -0.10 -5.03 4.86
CA SER A 107 -0.05 -5.57 3.50
C SER A 107 1.12 -5.01 2.70
N VAL A 108 1.40 -3.71 2.82
CA VAL A 108 2.61 -3.10 2.23
C VAL A 108 3.88 -3.71 2.83
N LYS A 109 3.90 -3.99 4.13
CA LYS A 109 5.03 -4.64 4.80
C LYS A 109 5.25 -6.07 4.30
N ASP A 110 4.19 -6.83 4.08
CA ASP A 110 4.26 -8.18 3.53
C ASP A 110 4.71 -8.18 2.07
N LEU A 111 4.17 -7.28 1.24
CA LEU A 111 4.65 -7.08 -0.14
C LEU A 111 6.15 -6.75 -0.18
N ARG A 112 6.63 -5.85 0.67
CA ARG A 112 8.06 -5.52 0.74
C ARG A 112 8.91 -6.74 1.13
N LYS A 113 8.46 -7.56 2.07
CA LYS A 113 9.18 -8.78 2.48
C LYS A 113 9.28 -9.80 1.34
N LEU A 114 8.26 -9.87 0.49
CA LEU A 114 8.25 -10.74 -0.68
C LEU A 114 9.14 -10.18 -1.79
N VAL A 115 9.04 -8.89 -2.10
CA VAL A 115 9.74 -8.29 -3.25
C VAL A 115 11.21 -8.02 -2.96
N TYR A 116 11.55 -7.49 -1.77
CA TYR A 116 12.91 -6.99 -1.47
C TYR A 116 14.04 -8.00 -1.64
N PRO A 117 13.90 -9.29 -1.26
CA PRO A 117 14.94 -10.29 -1.48
C PRO A 117 15.25 -10.57 -2.95
N HIS A 118 14.26 -10.34 -3.83
CA HIS A 118 14.34 -10.63 -5.26
C HIS A 118 14.59 -9.37 -6.11
N LEU A 119 14.82 -8.22 -5.49
CA LEU A 119 15.21 -7.00 -6.20
C LEU A 119 16.65 -7.09 -6.68
N ASP A 120 16.90 -6.59 -7.90
CA ASP A 120 18.25 -6.39 -8.40
C ASP A 120 19.12 -5.57 -7.43
N PRO A 121 20.45 -5.77 -7.39
CA PRO A 121 21.33 -5.04 -6.49
C PRO A 121 21.21 -3.51 -6.63
N ILE A 122 20.95 -3.01 -7.84
CA ILE A 122 20.79 -1.58 -8.13
C ILE A 122 19.48 -1.05 -7.54
N THR A 123 18.37 -1.77 -7.76
CA THR A 123 17.06 -1.36 -7.26
C THR A 123 16.97 -1.49 -5.74
N LYS A 124 17.65 -2.50 -5.17
CA LYS A 124 17.81 -2.68 -3.73
C LYS A 124 18.55 -1.51 -3.08
N ARG A 125 19.69 -1.07 -3.65
CA ARG A 125 20.41 0.13 -3.20
C ARG A 125 19.52 1.37 -3.25
N HIS A 126 18.80 1.56 -4.36
CA HIS A 126 17.90 2.71 -4.50
C HIS A 126 16.77 2.70 -3.44
N PHE A 127 16.21 1.53 -3.16
CA PHE A 127 15.20 1.37 -2.12
C PHE A 127 15.75 1.70 -0.73
N ASP A 128 16.95 1.22 -0.41
CA ASP A 128 17.62 1.51 0.87
C ASP A 128 17.94 3.00 1.02
N GLU A 129 18.36 3.66 -0.06
CA GLU A 129 18.55 5.12 -0.09
C GLU A 129 17.24 5.87 0.19
N ILE A 130 16.13 5.51 -0.48
CA ILE A 130 14.82 6.13 -0.24
C ILE A 130 14.39 5.93 1.21
N LYS A 131 14.56 4.72 1.74
CA LYS A 131 14.24 4.39 3.13
C LYS A 131 15.05 5.25 4.09
N LEU A 132 16.34 5.43 3.83
CA LEU A 132 17.23 6.27 4.63
C LEU A 132 16.79 7.74 4.60
N VAL A 133 16.43 8.29 3.42
CA VAL A 133 15.90 9.66 3.31
C VAL A 133 14.59 9.83 4.08
N ALA A 134 13.68 8.85 3.99
CA ALA A 134 12.41 8.89 4.70
C ALA A 134 12.59 8.89 6.22
N LEU A 135 13.66 8.27 6.73
CA LEU A 135 14.06 8.30 8.13
C LEU A 135 14.83 9.59 8.51
N GLY A 136 15.00 10.53 7.58
CA GLY A 136 15.71 11.79 7.79
C GLY A 136 17.23 11.72 7.59
N GLY A 137 17.75 10.58 7.13
CA GLY A 137 19.16 10.41 6.83
C GLY A 137 19.59 11.12 5.54
N LYS A 138 20.90 11.31 5.38
CA LYS A 138 21.52 11.86 4.15
C LYS A 138 22.04 10.71 3.28
N VAL A 139 21.66 10.69 2.01
CA VAL A 139 22.21 9.75 1.01
C VAL A 139 23.55 10.24 0.49
N ALA A 140 24.44 9.29 0.15
CA ALA A 140 25.75 9.58 -0.43
C ALA A 140 25.60 10.51 -1.65
N HIS A 141 26.48 11.51 -1.72
CA HIS A 141 26.48 12.40 -2.88
C HIS A 141 26.95 11.64 -4.11
N ASN A 142 26.26 11.87 -5.24
CA ASN A 142 26.78 11.45 -6.54
C ASN A 142 28.24 11.90 -6.67
N ARG A 143 29.06 11.04 -7.27
CA ARG A 143 30.47 11.36 -7.59
C ARG A 143 30.53 12.73 -8.28
N LYS A 144 31.51 13.55 -7.87
CA LYS A 144 31.77 14.85 -8.51
C LYS A 144 31.96 14.61 -10.00
N MET A 145 31.18 15.32 -10.81
CA MET A 145 31.23 15.24 -12.27
C MET A 145 31.75 16.57 -12.84
N PRO A 146 32.43 16.56 -14.01
CA PRO A 146 32.87 17.77 -14.67
C PRO A 146 31.71 18.74 -14.93
N TYR A 147 31.97 20.04 -14.77
CA TYR A 147 30.91 21.06 -14.84
C TYR A 147 30.20 21.11 -16.19
N LYS A 148 30.94 20.95 -17.30
CA LYS A 148 30.36 20.94 -18.66
C LYS A 148 29.37 19.79 -18.84
N GLU A 149 29.74 18.58 -18.44
CA GLU A 149 28.85 17.42 -18.48
C GLU A 149 27.63 17.61 -17.58
N PHE A 150 27.81 18.20 -16.40
CA PHE A 150 26.71 18.47 -15.47
C PHE A 150 25.67 19.39 -16.10
N GLN A 151 26.14 20.48 -16.72
CA GLN A 151 25.26 21.39 -17.44
C GLN A 151 24.56 20.71 -18.61
N GLN A 152 25.25 19.86 -19.38
CA GLN A 152 24.64 19.11 -20.48
C GLN A 152 23.52 18.19 -19.98
N ARG A 153 23.77 17.43 -18.89
CA ARG A 153 22.75 16.55 -18.28
C ARG A 153 21.56 17.35 -17.76
N GLN A 154 21.79 18.49 -17.11
CA GLN A 154 20.70 19.37 -16.66
C GLN A 154 19.87 19.91 -17.83
N LYS A 155 20.52 20.35 -18.92
CA LYS A 155 19.83 20.81 -20.13
C LYS A 155 19.01 19.69 -20.77
N ALA A 156 19.57 18.48 -20.86
CA ALA A 156 18.86 17.30 -21.38
C ALA A 156 17.63 16.95 -20.54
N LEU A 157 17.76 16.92 -19.22
CA LEU A 157 16.65 16.68 -18.30
C LEU A 157 15.55 17.74 -18.46
N LYS A 158 15.91 19.03 -18.52
CA LYS A 158 14.94 20.11 -18.73
C LYS A 158 14.21 19.97 -20.07
N ARG A 159 14.93 19.60 -21.15
CA ARG A 159 14.33 19.33 -22.47
C ARG A 159 13.34 18.16 -22.40
N HIS A 160 13.70 17.08 -21.72
CA HIS A 160 12.82 15.92 -21.53
C HIS A 160 11.54 16.29 -20.78
N LEU A 161 11.65 16.99 -19.65
CA LEU A 161 10.48 17.44 -18.89
C LEU A 161 9.59 18.38 -19.71
N ASN A 162 10.17 19.26 -20.51
CA ASN A 162 9.40 20.15 -21.38
C ASN A 162 8.67 19.38 -22.50
N LYS A 163 9.28 18.34 -23.07
CA LYS A 163 8.62 17.46 -24.04
C LYS A 163 7.43 16.74 -23.41
N ASN A 164 7.62 16.17 -22.22
CA ASN A 164 6.53 15.49 -21.51
C ASN A 164 5.37 16.45 -21.21
N LYS A 165 5.66 17.69 -20.78
CA LYS A 165 4.62 18.70 -20.55
C LYS A 165 3.87 19.10 -21.83
N LYS A 166 4.53 19.11 -22.99
CA LYS A 166 3.85 19.35 -24.27
C LYS A 166 2.91 18.19 -24.61
N LEU A 167 3.39 16.95 -24.45
CA LEU A 167 2.58 15.75 -24.64
C LEU A 167 1.38 15.70 -23.67
N GLU A 168 1.55 16.12 -22.41
CA GLU A 168 0.44 16.28 -21.46
C GLU A 168 -0.64 17.24 -21.98
N GLY A 169 -0.21 18.37 -22.56
CA GLY A 169 -1.12 19.35 -23.16
C GLY A 169 -1.83 18.82 -24.41
N GLU A 170 -1.09 18.13 -25.29
CA GLU A 170 -1.63 17.53 -26.52
C GLU A 170 -2.63 16.41 -26.23
N LEU A 171 -2.36 15.58 -25.21
CA LEU A 171 -3.21 14.45 -24.82
C LEU A 171 -4.34 14.85 -23.87
N GLY A 172 -4.31 16.05 -23.29
CA GLY A 172 -5.25 16.47 -22.25
C GLY A 172 -5.14 15.68 -20.95
N VAL A 173 -4.01 15.02 -20.70
CA VAL A 173 -3.76 14.18 -19.52
C VAL A 173 -2.68 14.81 -18.66
N ARG A 174 -2.84 14.72 -17.33
CA ARG A 174 -1.85 15.19 -16.38
C ARG A 174 -1.02 14.02 -15.86
N PHE A 175 0.29 14.00 -16.14
CA PHE A 175 1.17 13.01 -15.52
C PHE A 175 1.39 13.37 -14.04
N THR A 176 1.08 12.42 -13.17
CA THR A 176 1.35 12.52 -11.73
C THR A 176 2.81 12.25 -11.40
N LEU A 177 3.53 11.59 -12.31
CA LEU A 177 4.92 11.19 -12.15
C LEU A 177 5.88 12.27 -12.65
N ASP A 178 6.83 12.63 -11.79
CA ASP A 178 8.08 13.33 -12.12
C ASP A 178 8.03 14.64 -12.94
N THR A 179 7.07 15.51 -12.63
CA THR A 179 7.00 16.88 -13.20
C THR A 179 8.24 17.76 -12.98
N LYS A 180 9.06 17.42 -11.97
CA LYS A 180 10.25 18.18 -11.53
C LYS A 180 11.56 17.41 -11.65
N GLY A 181 11.54 16.21 -12.25
CA GLY A 181 12.73 15.37 -12.46
C GLY A 181 13.25 14.69 -11.20
N GLY A 182 12.34 14.24 -10.32
CA GLY A 182 12.68 13.53 -9.09
C GLY A 182 12.29 14.27 -7.81
N SER A 183 12.13 13.50 -6.73
CA SER A 183 11.76 13.99 -5.39
C SER A 183 12.74 15.03 -4.84
N ARG A 184 14.04 14.79 -4.99
CA ARG A 184 15.10 15.72 -4.54
C ARG A 184 15.06 17.06 -5.27
N PHE A 185 14.87 17.04 -6.58
CA PHE A 185 14.76 18.28 -7.37
C PHE A 185 13.50 19.05 -7.00
N ALA A 186 12.39 18.36 -6.75
CA ALA A 186 11.16 18.98 -6.25
C ALA A 186 11.37 19.66 -4.89
N GLU A 187 12.09 19.01 -3.96
CA GLU A 187 12.40 19.58 -2.65
C GLU A 187 13.33 20.80 -2.76
N LEU A 188 14.39 20.70 -3.55
CA LEU A 188 15.31 21.82 -3.81
C LEU A 188 14.59 23.02 -4.42
N GLN A 189 13.67 22.77 -5.36
CA GLN A 189 12.88 23.83 -5.97
C GLN A 189 11.93 24.47 -4.96
N LYS A 190 11.21 23.68 -4.14
CA LYS A 190 10.38 24.22 -3.03
C LYS A 190 11.21 25.08 -2.07
N ARG A 191 12.43 24.65 -1.74
CA ARG A 191 13.36 25.43 -0.91
C ARG A 191 13.77 26.74 -1.59
N LYS A 192 14.07 26.73 -2.89
CA LYS A 192 14.36 27.96 -3.65
C LYS A 192 13.17 28.91 -3.67
N GLU A 193 11.99 28.42 -4.03
CA GLU A 193 10.74 29.19 -4.05
C GLU A 193 10.43 29.80 -2.68
N SER A 194 10.61 29.05 -1.58
CA SER A 194 10.40 29.58 -0.23
C SER A 194 11.42 30.66 0.16
N ARG A 195 12.69 30.52 -0.28
CA ARG A 195 13.72 31.56 -0.08
C ARG A 195 13.41 32.81 -0.88
N GLU A 196 13.01 32.66 -2.14
CA GLU A 196 12.60 33.78 -3.00
C GLU A 196 11.39 34.51 -2.42
N LYS A 197 10.36 33.78 -1.96
CA LYS A 197 9.20 34.36 -1.27
C LYS A 197 9.59 35.12 0.01
N ARG A 198 10.61 34.66 0.75
CA ARG A 198 11.12 35.40 1.92
C ARG A 198 11.86 36.67 1.51
N LYS A 199 12.59 36.62 0.40
CA LYS A 199 13.32 37.78 -0.15
C LYS A 199 12.37 38.82 -0.74
N SER A 200 11.32 38.39 -1.44
CA SER A 200 10.35 39.25 -2.14
C SER A 200 9.32 39.88 -1.20
N LYS A 201 9.24 39.45 0.06
CA LYS A 201 8.40 40.13 1.05
C LYS A 201 8.95 41.54 1.29
N PRO A 202 8.11 42.58 1.19
CA PRO A 202 8.51 43.94 1.55
C PRO A 202 8.89 43.97 3.04
N LEU A 203 9.77 44.90 3.41
CA LEU A 203 10.19 45.09 4.81
C LEU A 203 9.02 45.56 5.69
N PHE A 204 8.07 46.25 5.07
CA PHE A 204 6.84 46.72 5.68
C PHE A 204 5.68 46.20 4.83
N SER A 205 4.80 45.39 5.41
CA SER A 205 3.54 45.00 4.78
C SER A 205 2.38 45.66 5.51
N ASP A 206 1.33 46.07 4.80
CA ASP A 206 0.15 46.70 5.40
C ASP A 206 -0.61 45.77 6.38
N LYS A 207 -0.24 44.49 6.43
CA LYS A 207 -0.74 43.49 7.38
C LYS A 207 0.07 43.43 8.68
N ASP A 208 1.18 44.14 8.76
CA ASP A 208 2.04 44.22 9.95
C ASP A 208 1.50 45.30 10.91
N ARG A 209 0.25 45.13 11.38
CA ARG A 209 -0.38 46.05 12.34
C ARG A 209 0.22 45.95 13.75
N ASP A 210 0.97 44.88 14.03
CA ASP A 210 1.48 44.56 15.37
C ASP A 210 2.89 45.10 15.66
N GLY A 211 3.47 45.94 14.78
CA GLY A 211 4.77 46.59 15.02
C GLY A 211 6.00 45.67 15.04
N ILE A 212 5.85 44.38 14.67
CA ILE A 212 6.96 43.42 14.61
C ILE A 212 7.64 43.50 13.23
N TYR A 213 8.64 44.37 13.13
CA TYR A 213 9.44 44.52 11.91
C TYR A 213 10.50 43.42 11.82
N ARG A 214 10.56 42.72 10.68
CA ARG A 214 11.61 41.72 10.40
C ARG A 214 12.78 42.38 9.70
N ILE A 215 13.82 42.70 10.45
CA ILE A 215 15.10 43.17 9.90
C ILE A 215 15.75 42.01 9.12
N LYS A 216 16.06 42.22 7.84
CA LYS A 216 16.84 41.27 7.03
C LYS A 216 18.32 41.48 7.35
N LEU A 217 18.96 40.51 8.01
CA LEU A 217 20.42 40.37 8.08
C LEU A 217 20.95 39.67 6.83
#